data_AF-A0A6F8YLE3-F1
#
_entry.id   AF-A0A6F8YLE3-F1
#
_cell.length_a   1.000
_cell.length_b   1.000
_cell.length_c   1.000
_cell.angle_alpha   90.00
_cell.angle_beta   90.00
_cell.angle_gamma   90.00
#
_symmetry.space_group_name_H-M   'P 1'
#
loop_
_entity.id
_entity.type
_entity.pdbx_description
1 polymer ?
#
loop_
_entity_poly.entity_id
_entity_poly.type
_entity_poly.pdbx_seq_one_letter_code
_entity_poly.pdbx_strand_id
1 'polypeptide(L)'
;MPPQGWHQPPPVTKRIPEDQPFIARHSVKKRALFFGGIFGGLSLLFGCLIGAAAQDLLAGVGVFGCVAVLFGLIFGFQVWLMTSGGPVLAIGPAGLWIKTRPTRGQAIWLPWEAIERVYTRRWAFDKMLCVKPRDPRTGSNLGAFTALDSGMQQLVFGTGFTAPLNFADRPEAEIVGAVAHFSGGRVHVT
;
A
#
# COMPACT_ATOMS: atom_id res chain seq x y z
N MET A 1 6.31 -24.24 30.57
CA MET A 1 7.31 -24.18 29.50
C MET A 1 7.18 -22.83 28.81
N PRO A 2 8.20 -21.96 28.82
CA PRO A 2 8.15 -20.73 28.03
C PRO A 2 8.09 -21.11 26.53
N PRO A 3 7.32 -20.39 25.69
CA PRO A 3 7.28 -20.67 24.27
C PRO A 3 8.67 -20.47 23.68
N GLN A 4 9.16 -21.44 22.91
CA GLN A 4 10.43 -21.36 22.19
C GLN A 4 10.43 -20.10 21.32
N GLY A 5 11.23 -19.12 21.71
CA GLY A 5 11.35 -17.85 21.03
C GLY A 5 11.91 -18.06 19.63
N TRP A 6 11.31 -17.39 18.66
CA TRP A 6 11.86 -17.20 17.32
C TRP A 6 13.29 -16.67 17.42
N HIS A 7 14.29 -17.53 17.23
CA HIS A 7 15.71 -17.14 17.27
C HIS A 7 16.25 -16.67 15.93
N GLN A 8 15.53 -16.88 14.84
CA GLN A 8 15.89 -16.33 13.55
C GLN A 8 14.90 -15.24 13.13
N PRO A 9 15.39 -14.03 12.80
CA PRO A 9 14.53 -12.99 12.29
C PRO A 9 13.91 -13.45 10.97
N PRO A 10 12.65 -13.04 10.69
CA PRO A 10 11.93 -13.47 9.50
C PRO A 10 12.72 -13.14 8.21
N PRO A 11 12.66 -14.02 7.20
CA PRO A 11 13.34 -13.79 5.95
C PRO A 11 12.77 -12.56 5.25
N VAL A 12 13.68 -11.70 4.80
CA VAL A 12 13.38 -10.47 4.06
C VAL A 12 13.88 -10.66 2.63
N THR A 13 13.00 -10.47 1.66
CA THR A 13 13.32 -10.59 0.24
C THR A 13 13.00 -9.29 -0.48
N LYS A 14 13.62 -9.07 -1.65
CA LYS A 14 13.34 -7.87 -2.44
C LYS A 14 11.93 -7.89 -3.05
N ARG A 15 11.38 -9.09 -3.30
CA ARG A 15 10.11 -9.29 -3.99
C ARG A 15 9.36 -10.47 -3.39
N ILE A 16 8.05 -10.34 -3.28
CA ILE A 16 7.17 -11.42 -2.85
C ILE A 16 7.22 -12.56 -3.89
N PRO A 17 7.41 -13.82 -3.48
CA PRO A 17 7.31 -14.97 -4.36
C PRO A 17 5.95 -15.04 -5.07
N GLU A 18 5.95 -15.35 -6.37
CA GLU A 18 4.72 -15.39 -7.19
C GLU A 18 4.01 -16.76 -7.17
N ASP A 19 4.56 -17.74 -6.45
CA ASP A 19 4.06 -19.11 -6.31
C ASP A 19 3.06 -19.30 -5.17
N GLN A 20 2.63 -18.21 -4.53
CA GLN A 20 1.73 -18.26 -3.38
C GLN A 20 0.27 -18.47 -3.81
N PRO A 21 -0.54 -19.18 -3.01
CA PRO A 21 -1.94 -19.50 -3.35
C PRO A 21 -2.82 -18.27 -3.61
N PHE A 22 -2.58 -17.18 -2.88
CA PHE A 22 -3.30 -15.93 -3.05
C PHE A 22 -2.32 -14.77 -3.13
N ILE A 23 -2.47 -13.93 -4.15
CA ILE A 23 -1.60 -12.79 -4.40
C ILE A 23 -2.44 -11.57 -4.72
N ALA A 24 -2.14 -10.45 -4.03
CA ALA A 24 -2.69 -9.14 -4.31
C ALA A 24 -1.58 -8.18 -4.77
N ARG A 25 -1.90 -7.41 -5.81
CA ARG A 25 -1.04 -6.39 -6.42
C ARG A 25 -1.74 -5.03 -6.37
N HIS A 26 -0.98 -3.97 -6.63
CA HIS A 26 -1.59 -2.66 -6.84
C HIS A 26 -2.42 -2.63 -8.12
N SER A 27 -3.66 -2.15 -8.05
CA SER A 27 -4.48 -1.85 -9.21
C SER A 27 -4.16 -0.46 -9.77
N VAL A 28 -3.44 -0.45 -10.89
CA VAL A 28 -3.18 0.77 -11.66
C VAL A 28 -4.48 1.42 -12.10
N LYS A 29 -5.45 0.63 -12.56
CA LYS A 29 -6.74 1.12 -13.04
C LYS A 29 -7.50 1.88 -11.94
N LYS A 30 -7.59 1.31 -10.73
CA LYS A 30 -8.29 1.98 -9.62
C LYS A 30 -7.59 3.27 -9.20
N ARG A 31 -6.26 3.27 -9.13
CA ARG A 31 -5.49 4.49 -8.83
C ARG A 31 -5.64 5.54 -9.93
N ALA A 32 -5.47 5.16 -11.19
CA ALA A 32 -5.61 6.07 -12.32
C ALA A 32 -7.01 6.69 -12.39
N LEU A 33 -8.07 5.91 -12.13
CA LEU A 33 -9.43 6.43 -12.08
C LEU A 33 -9.64 7.42 -10.94
N PHE A 34 -9.16 7.08 -9.73
CA PHE A 34 -9.31 7.93 -8.56
C PHE A 34 -8.57 9.27 -8.73
N PHE A 35 -7.29 9.23 -9.09
CA PHE A 35 -6.49 10.42 -9.28
C PHE A 35 -6.88 11.19 -10.54
N GLY A 36 -7.26 10.50 -11.62
CA GLY A 36 -7.81 11.13 -12.81
C GLY A 36 -9.11 11.88 -12.52
N GLY A 37 -9.98 11.32 -11.67
CA GLY A 37 -11.19 11.99 -11.20
C GLY A 37 -10.89 13.25 -10.38
N ILE A 38 -9.95 13.17 -9.43
CA ILE A 38 -9.51 14.35 -8.65
C ILE A 38 -8.94 15.41 -9.59
N PHE A 39 -8.04 15.02 -10.48
CA PHE A 39 -7.41 15.94 -11.42
C PHE A 39 -8.44 16.58 -12.35
N GLY A 40 -9.37 15.81 -12.91
CA GLY A 40 -10.44 16.32 -13.77
C GLY A 40 -11.37 17.29 -13.02
N GLY A 41 -11.73 16.97 -11.78
CA GLY A 41 -12.54 17.86 -10.93
C GLY A 41 -11.84 19.17 -10.61
N LEU A 42 -10.57 19.12 -10.20
CA LEU A 42 -9.76 20.33 -9.96
C LEU A 42 -9.57 21.13 -11.25
N SER A 43 -9.31 20.45 -12.37
CA SER A 43 -9.15 21.08 -13.68
C SER A 43 -10.38 21.86 -14.10
N LEU A 44 -11.57 21.27 -13.89
CA LEU A 44 -12.83 21.94 -14.16
C LEU A 44 -13.03 23.14 -13.24
N LEU A 45 -12.77 22.99 -11.94
CA LEU A 45 -12.89 24.09 -10.96
C LEU A 45 -11.98 25.27 -11.31
N PHE A 46 -10.68 25.01 -11.54
CA PHE A 46 -9.73 26.06 -11.91
C PHE A 46 -10.04 26.64 -13.28
N GLY A 47 -10.46 25.83 -14.26
CA GLY A 47 -10.91 26.30 -15.56
C GLY A 47 -12.09 27.25 -15.45
N CYS A 48 -13.08 26.95 -14.61
CA CYS A 48 -14.21 27.84 -14.34
C CYS A 48 -13.77 29.15 -13.68
N LEU A 49 -12.89 29.09 -12.67
CA LEU A 49 -12.39 30.28 -11.98
C LEU A 49 -11.56 31.18 -12.91
N ILE A 50 -10.69 30.60 -13.72
CA ILE A 50 -9.93 31.33 -14.74
C ILE A 50 -10.89 31.92 -15.77
N GLY A 51 -11.86 31.15 -16.28
CA GLY A 51 -12.85 31.66 -17.23
C GLY A 51 -13.69 32.82 -16.68
N ALA A 52 -13.99 32.82 -15.38
CA ALA A 52 -14.75 33.89 -14.73
C ALA A 52 -13.89 35.14 -14.39
N ALA A 53 -12.59 34.97 -14.15
CA ALA A 53 -11.68 36.03 -13.70
C ALA A 53 -10.71 36.54 -14.79
N ALA A 54 -10.65 35.89 -15.95
CA ALA A 54 -9.62 36.18 -16.95
C ALA A 54 -9.87 37.50 -17.68
N GLN A 55 -8.89 38.40 -17.55
CA GLN A 55 -8.69 39.53 -18.46
C GLN A 55 -7.80 39.13 -19.65
N ASP A 56 -6.97 38.10 -19.50
CA ASP A 56 -6.12 37.49 -20.52
C ASP A 56 -6.18 35.96 -20.45
N LEU A 57 -6.86 35.35 -21.41
CA LEU A 57 -7.10 33.91 -21.49
C LEU A 57 -5.81 33.13 -21.81
N LEU A 58 -4.88 33.72 -22.57
CA LEU A 58 -3.69 33.02 -23.06
C LEU A 58 -2.73 32.71 -21.91
N ALA A 59 -2.54 33.68 -21.02
CA ALA A 59 -1.74 33.52 -19.81
C ALA A 59 -2.35 32.47 -18.85
N GLY A 60 -3.67 32.49 -18.68
CA GLY A 60 -4.39 31.52 -17.84
C GLY A 60 -4.26 30.08 -18.35
N VAL A 61 -4.43 29.88 -19.66
CA VAL A 61 -4.26 28.57 -20.31
C VAL A 61 -2.82 28.08 -20.21
N GLY A 62 -1.83 28.97 -20.38
CA GLY A 62 -0.41 28.62 -20.24
C GLY A 62 -0.06 28.10 -18.84
N VAL A 63 -0.45 28.83 -17.79
CA VAL A 63 -0.22 28.43 -16.40
C VAL A 63 -0.91 27.11 -16.09
N PHE A 64 -2.17 26.96 -16.52
CA PHE A 64 -2.92 25.71 -16.34
C PHE A 64 -2.22 24.52 -17.02
N GLY A 65 -1.75 24.70 -18.26
CA GLY A 65 -0.98 23.69 -18.99
C GLY A 65 0.29 23.26 -18.25
N CYS A 66 1.06 24.21 -17.71
CA CYS A 66 2.25 23.91 -16.93
C CYS A 66 1.93 23.09 -15.67
N VAL A 67 0.88 23.46 -14.94
CA VAL A 67 0.43 22.72 -13.74
C VAL A 67 -0.04 21.32 -14.12
N ALA A 68 -0.80 21.17 -15.20
CA ALA A 68 -1.26 19.89 -15.71
C ALA A 68 -0.09 18.95 -16.08
N VAL A 69 0.93 19.47 -16.77
CA VAL A 69 2.14 18.70 -17.13
C VAL A 69 2.91 18.28 -15.87
N LEU A 70 3.14 19.19 -14.92
CA LEU A 70 3.81 18.86 -13.67
C LEU A 70 3.05 17.78 -12.88
N PHE A 71 1.73 17.91 -12.80
CA PHE A 71 0.88 16.91 -12.16
C PHE A 71 0.99 15.55 -12.85
N GLY A 72 0.92 15.52 -14.19
CA GLY A 72 1.08 14.31 -14.99
C GLY A 72 2.43 13.63 -14.77
N LEU A 73 3.52 14.39 -14.68
CA LEU A 73 4.86 13.86 -14.42
C LEU A 73 4.97 13.26 -13.02
N ILE A 74 4.56 14.00 -11.98
CA ILE A 74 4.60 13.52 -10.59
C ILE A 74 3.73 12.26 -10.44
N PHE A 75 2.52 12.29 -11.00
CA PHE A 75 1.60 11.18 -10.90
C PHE A 75 2.06 9.96 -11.72
N GLY A 76 2.50 10.17 -12.96
CA GLY A 76 3.04 9.12 -13.82
C GLY A 76 4.24 8.43 -13.16
N PHE A 77 5.13 9.21 -12.53
CA PHE A 77 6.24 8.68 -11.76
C PHE A 77 5.79 7.85 -10.55
N GLN A 78 4.79 8.31 -9.80
CA GLN A 78 4.21 7.55 -8.67
C GLN A 78 3.61 6.21 -9.13
N VAL A 79 2.83 6.21 -10.21
CA VAL A 79 2.24 4.98 -10.76
C VAL A 79 3.33 4.03 -11.24
N TRP A 80 4.33 4.53 -11.96
CA TRP A 80 5.47 3.73 -12.43
C TRP A 80 6.22 3.06 -11.27
N LEU A 81 6.45 3.81 -10.20
CA LEU A 81 7.10 3.28 -9.01
C LEU A 81 6.28 2.15 -8.36
N MET A 82 4.95 2.27 -8.31
CA MET A 82 4.07 1.27 -7.73
C MET A 82 3.96 -0.01 -8.58
N THR A 83 3.94 0.12 -9.91
CA THR A 83 3.85 -1.03 -10.83
C THR A 83 5.15 -1.81 -10.92
N SER A 84 6.28 -1.11 -10.83
CA SER A 84 7.62 -1.74 -10.87
C SER A 84 7.92 -2.60 -9.64
N GLY A 85 7.10 -2.47 -8.59
CA GLY A 85 7.34 -3.05 -7.28
C GLY A 85 6.93 -4.52 -7.09
N GLY A 86 6.17 -5.11 -8.02
CA GLY A 86 5.63 -6.47 -7.86
C GLY A 86 4.47 -6.56 -6.85
N PRO A 87 4.14 -7.78 -6.39
CA PRO A 87 3.04 -7.98 -5.45
C PRO A 87 3.24 -7.27 -4.11
N VAL A 88 2.13 -6.89 -3.48
CA VAL A 88 2.13 -6.18 -2.18
C VAL A 88 1.78 -7.06 -1.02
N LEU A 89 1.02 -8.12 -1.28
CA LEU A 89 0.57 -9.09 -0.30
C LEU A 89 0.49 -10.45 -0.99
N ALA A 90 1.00 -11.48 -0.33
CA ALA A 90 0.67 -12.85 -0.68
C ALA A 90 0.32 -13.63 0.58
N ILE A 91 -0.64 -14.54 0.45
CA ILE A 91 -1.22 -15.29 1.54
C ILE A 91 -1.15 -16.77 1.19
N GLY A 92 -0.69 -17.58 2.13
CA GLY A 92 -0.64 -19.02 2.02
C GLY A 92 -0.87 -19.73 3.35
N PRO A 93 -0.91 -21.07 3.36
CA PRO A 93 -1.21 -21.86 4.56
C PRO A 93 -0.16 -21.69 5.66
N ALA A 94 1.10 -21.44 5.31
CA ALA A 94 2.20 -21.28 6.25
C ALA A 94 2.30 -19.86 6.85
N GLY A 95 1.76 -18.84 6.17
CA GLY A 95 1.89 -17.45 6.59
C GLY A 95 1.50 -16.48 5.49
N LEU A 96 1.93 -15.23 5.65
CA LEU A 96 1.76 -14.18 4.66
C LEU A 96 3.08 -13.48 4.36
N TRP A 97 3.22 -13.03 3.12
CA TRP A 97 4.24 -12.09 2.70
C TRP A 97 3.62 -10.71 2.60
N ILE A 98 4.25 -9.70 3.19
CA ILE A 98 3.79 -8.32 3.09
C ILE A 98 4.93 -7.41 2.68
N LYS A 99 4.64 -6.54 1.72
CA LYS A 99 5.58 -5.52 1.27
C LYS A 99 5.34 -4.25 2.08
N THR A 100 6.37 -3.78 2.76
CA THR A 100 6.31 -2.62 3.67
C THR A 100 6.21 -1.28 2.94
N ARG A 101 6.56 -1.22 1.63
CA ARG A 101 6.45 -0.01 0.81
C ARG A 101 5.92 -0.32 -0.60
N PRO A 102 4.99 0.50 -1.15
CA PRO A 102 4.44 0.33 -2.50
C PRO A 102 5.51 0.20 -3.61
N THR A 103 6.57 0.99 -3.52
CA THR A 103 7.48 1.23 -4.64
C THR A 103 8.67 0.23 -4.66
N ARG A 104 9.66 0.42 -3.80
CA ARG A 104 10.88 -0.41 -3.68
C ARG A 104 11.08 -0.99 -2.28
N GLY A 105 10.01 -1.19 -1.53
CA GLY A 105 10.06 -1.86 -0.24
C GLY A 105 10.53 -3.30 -0.34
N GLN A 106 11.14 -3.78 0.74
CA GLN A 106 11.36 -5.20 0.91
C GLN A 106 10.05 -5.89 1.29
N ALA A 107 9.95 -7.16 0.92
CA ALA A 107 8.92 -8.07 1.40
C ALA A 107 9.44 -8.82 2.61
N ILE A 108 8.62 -8.93 3.63
CA ILE A 108 8.89 -9.74 4.82
C ILE A 108 7.93 -10.91 4.85
N TRP A 109 8.43 -12.09 5.18
CA TRP A 109 7.59 -13.25 5.46
C TRP A 109 7.20 -13.27 6.93
N LEU A 110 5.91 -13.45 7.20
CA LEU A 110 5.37 -13.56 8.54
C LEU A 110 4.57 -14.86 8.65
N PRO A 111 5.03 -15.83 9.46
CA PRO A 111 4.22 -16.98 9.80
C PRO A 111 3.02 -16.55 10.64
N TRP A 112 1.92 -17.30 10.58
CA TRP A 112 0.69 -16.95 11.30
C TRP A 112 0.89 -16.81 12.80
N GLU A 113 1.78 -17.63 13.36
CA GLU A 113 2.13 -17.67 14.78
C GLU A 113 2.89 -16.41 15.23
N ALA A 114 3.59 -15.73 14.31
CA ALA A 114 4.29 -14.48 14.58
C ALA A 114 3.38 -13.24 14.52
N ILE A 115 2.12 -13.40 14.08
CA ILE A 115 1.17 -12.32 13.95
C ILE A 115 0.29 -12.26 15.20
N GLU A 116 0.18 -11.06 15.77
CA GLU A 116 -0.70 -10.80 16.92
C GLU A 116 -2.14 -10.63 16.44
N ARG A 117 -2.32 -9.77 15.45
CA ARG A 117 -3.62 -9.45 14.86
C ARG A 117 -3.47 -8.95 13.43
N VAL A 118 -4.49 -9.20 12.63
CA VAL A 118 -4.69 -8.55 11.34
C VAL A 118 -5.93 -7.69 11.47
N TYR A 119 -5.86 -6.44 11.03
CA TYR A 119 -7.02 -5.56 11.08
C TYR A 119 -7.08 -4.67 9.85
N THR A 120 -8.26 -4.17 9.54
CA THR A 120 -8.41 -3.16 8.51
C THR A 120 -8.41 -1.77 9.13
N ARG A 121 -7.76 -0.81 8.47
CA ARG A 121 -7.80 0.59 8.89
C ARG A 121 -7.90 1.49 7.68
N ARG A 122 -8.79 2.47 7.77
CA ARG A 122 -8.90 3.54 6.78
C ARG A 122 -8.22 4.79 7.30
N TRP A 123 -7.40 5.40 6.45
CA TRP A 123 -6.85 6.73 6.68
C TRP A 123 -6.98 7.55 5.41
N ALA A 124 -7.66 8.70 5.52
CA ALA A 124 -8.11 9.48 4.38
C ALA A 124 -8.85 8.61 3.33
N PHE A 125 -8.33 8.57 2.11
CA PHE A 125 -8.88 7.78 1.01
C PHE A 125 -8.31 6.37 0.91
N ASP A 126 -7.26 6.04 1.68
CA ASP A 126 -6.62 4.73 1.66
C ASP A 126 -7.26 3.81 2.70
N LYS A 127 -7.63 2.60 2.28
CA LYS A 127 -8.02 1.51 3.17
C LYS A 127 -6.97 0.42 3.10
N MET A 128 -6.35 0.14 4.24
CA MET A 128 -5.20 -0.75 4.35
C MET A 128 -5.55 -1.97 5.21
N LEU A 129 -5.04 -3.13 4.80
CA LEU A 129 -4.86 -4.29 5.64
C LEU A 129 -3.59 -4.07 6.47
N CYS A 130 -3.73 -4.11 7.78
CA CYS A 130 -2.68 -3.86 8.75
C CYS A 130 -2.33 -5.16 9.47
N VAL A 131 -1.07 -5.58 9.41
CA VAL A 131 -0.59 -6.78 10.08
C VAL A 131 0.26 -6.35 11.28
N LYS A 132 -0.16 -6.67 12.50
CA LYS A 132 0.63 -6.37 13.70
C LYS A 132 1.41 -7.63 14.10
N PRO A 133 2.76 -7.60 14.05
CA PRO A 133 3.56 -8.71 14.56
C PRO A 133 3.51 -8.75 16.08
N ARG A 134 3.72 -9.94 16.66
CA ARG A 134 3.84 -10.11 18.12
C ARG A 134 5.16 -9.54 18.66
N ASP A 135 6.24 -9.68 17.90
CA ASP A 135 7.54 -9.14 18.26
C ASP A 135 7.75 -7.76 17.63
N PRO A 136 7.97 -6.69 18.42
CA PRO A 136 8.28 -5.37 17.87
C PRO A 136 9.59 -5.34 17.06
N ARG A 137 10.48 -6.32 17.23
CA ARG A 137 11.76 -6.42 16.52
C ARG A 137 11.65 -7.05 15.13
N THR A 138 10.46 -7.50 14.72
CA THR A 138 10.23 -8.09 13.39
C THR A 138 10.73 -7.20 12.23
N GLY A 139 10.75 -5.88 12.41
CA GLY A 139 11.27 -4.93 11.41
C GLY A 139 12.78 -4.67 11.43
N SER A 140 13.56 -5.27 12.34
CA SER A 140 14.98 -4.92 12.54
C SER A 140 15.88 -5.21 11.33
N ASN A 141 15.48 -6.16 10.48
CA ASN A 141 16.23 -6.55 9.28
C ASN A 141 15.80 -5.78 8.01
N LEU A 142 14.90 -4.81 8.14
CA LEU A 142 14.51 -3.95 7.03
C LEU A 142 15.64 -2.96 6.74
N GLY A 143 15.96 -2.76 5.46
CA GLY A 143 16.91 -1.73 5.03
C GLY A 143 16.45 -0.32 5.47
N ALA A 144 17.40 0.60 5.65
CA ALA A 144 17.15 1.92 6.25
C ALA A 144 15.94 2.69 5.67
N PHE A 145 15.80 2.72 4.34
CA PHE A 145 14.66 3.37 3.69
C PHE A 145 13.31 2.69 3.97
N THR A 146 13.32 1.36 4.08
CA THR A 146 12.16 0.56 4.41
C THR A 146 11.77 0.73 5.88
N ALA A 147 12.76 0.78 6.77
CA ALA A 147 12.56 1.03 8.19
C ALA A 147 11.91 2.41 8.43
N LEU A 148 12.38 3.47 7.77
CA LEU A 148 11.79 4.81 7.87
C LEU A 148 10.33 4.84 7.42
N ASP A 149 10.02 4.21 6.28
CA ASP A 149 8.64 4.17 5.75
C ASP A 149 7.71 3.36 6.67
N SER A 150 8.19 2.23 7.18
CA SER A 150 7.46 1.43 8.17
C SER A 150 7.22 2.20 9.47
N GLY A 151 8.16 3.07 9.89
CA GLY A 151 7.98 3.95 11.04
C GLY A 151 6.88 4.98 10.82
N MET A 152 6.80 5.60 9.64
CA MET A 152 5.69 6.50 9.29
C MET A 152 4.36 5.77 9.26
N GLN A 153 4.32 4.57 8.67
CA GLN A 153 3.10 3.75 8.66
C GLN A 153 2.70 3.29 10.06
N GLN A 154 3.65 2.99 10.95
CA GLN A 154 3.41 2.68 12.35
C GLN A 154 2.65 3.82 13.04
N LEU A 155 3.04 5.07 12.80
CA LEU A 155 2.37 6.25 13.37
C LEU A 155 0.92 6.42 12.85
N VAL A 156 0.70 6.18 11.56
CA VAL A 156 -0.61 6.40 10.93
C VAL A 156 -1.56 5.23 11.16
N PHE A 157 -1.08 4.00 11.01
CA PHE A 157 -1.88 2.78 10.96
C PHE A 157 -1.75 1.92 12.22
N GLY A 158 -0.75 2.14 13.07
CA GLY A 158 -0.46 1.32 14.26
C GLY A 158 0.40 0.08 13.94
N THR A 159 0.82 -0.07 12.69
CA THR A 159 1.79 -1.06 12.23
C THR A 159 2.58 -0.53 11.03
N GLY A 160 3.86 -0.92 10.93
CA GLY A 160 4.69 -0.69 9.74
C GLY A 160 4.49 -1.69 8.60
N PHE A 161 3.59 -2.67 8.78
CA PHE A 161 3.30 -3.72 7.82
C PHE A 161 1.88 -3.56 7.29
N THR A 162 1.74 -2.84 6.18
CA THR A 162 0.44 -2.54 5.58
C THR A 162 0.37 -2.94 4.10
N ALA A 163 -0.81 -3.35 3.65
CA ALA A 163 -1.10 -3.63 2.26
C ALA A 163 -2.42 -2.95 1.86
N PRO A 164 -2.52 -2.30 0.68
CA PRO A 164 -3.75 -1.64 0.27
C PRO A 164 -4.86 -2.65 -0.03
N LEU A 165 -6.08 -2.32 0.39
CA LEU A 165 -7.29 -3.09 0.08
C LEU A 165 -8.07 -2.45 -1.07
N ASN A 166 -8.42 -1.16 -0.94
CA ASN A 166 -9.23 -0.45 -1.93
C ASN A 166 -8.50 -0.26 -3.27
N PHE A 167 -7.18 -0.13 -3.24
CA PHE A 167 -6.33 -0.04 -4.43
C PHE A 167 -5.63 -1.35 -4.79
N ALA A 168 -6.09 -2.49 -4.27
CA ALA A 168 -5.64 -3.80 -4.75
C ALA A 168 -6.32 -4.18 -6.08
N ASP A 169 -5.70 -5.05 -6.85
CA ASP A 169 -6.30 -5.71 -8.02
C ASP A 169 -7.42 -6.68 -7.64
N ARG A 170 -7.33 -7.29 -6.46
CA ARG A 170 -8.38 -8.12 -5.86
C ARG A 170 -9.44 -7.30 -5.11
N PRO A 171 -10.69 -7.77 -5.01
CA PRO A 171 -11.71 -7.22 -4.12
C PRO A 171 -11.30 -7.35 -2.65
N GLU A 172 -11.70 -6.38 -1.83
CA GLU A 172 -11.39 -6.39 -0.40
C GLU A 172 -11.88 -7.67 0.30
N ALA A 173 -13.12 -8.08 0.03
CA ALA A 173 -13.72 -9.27 0.62
C ALA A 173 -12.94 -10.55 0.28
N GLU A 174 -12.36 -10.63 -0.93
CA GLU A 174 -11.53 -11.77 -1.35
C GLU A 174 -10.21 -11.78 -0.56
N ILE A 175 -9.59 -10.62 -0.35
CA ILE A 175 -8.34 -10.51 0.42
C ILE A 175 -8.58 -10.87 1.88
N VAL A 176 -9.59 -10.28 2.52
CA VAL A 176 -9.92 -10.55 3.93
C VAL A 176 -10.37 -12.01 4.11
N GLY A 177 -11.17 -12.52 3.17
CA GLY A 177 -11.57 -13.93 3.13
C GLY A 177 -10.38 -14.88 3.00
N ALA A 178 -9.40 -14.56 2.17
CA ALA A 178 -8.17 -15.34 2.05
C ALA A 178 -7.36 -15.33 3.36
N VAL A 179 -7.23 -14.17 4.03
CA VAL A 179 -6.59 -14.09 5.36
C VAL A 179 -7.33 -14.97 6.36
N ALA A 180 -8.65 -14.86 6.44
CA ALA A 180 -9.46 -15.65 7.36
C ALA A 180 -9.34 -17.16 7.08
N HIS A 181 -9.39 -17.56 5.80
CA HIS A 181 -9.28 -18.94 5.38
C HIS A 181 -7.91 -19.55 5.72
N PHE A 182 -6.82 -18.91 5.29
CA PHE A 182 -5.47 -19.46 5.46
C PHE A 182 -4.92 -19.31 6.89
N SER A 183 -5.36 -18.29 7.63
CA SER A 183 -5.01 -18.18 9.05
C SER A 183 -5.63 -19.31 9.87
N GLY A 184 -6.77 -19.87 9.44
CA GLY A 184 -7.42 -21.00 10.12
C GLY A 184 -7.77 -20.69 11.57
N GLY A 185 -8.07 -19.42 11.88
CA GLY A 185 -8.38 -18.96 13.25
C GLY A 185 -7.16 -18.76 14.16
N ARG A 186 -5.92 -18.96 13.67
CA ARG A 186 -4.69 -18.72 14.45
C ARG A 186 -4.45 -17.25 14.80
N VAL A 187 -5.07 -16.35 14.03
CA VAL A 187 -4.90 -14.90 14.15
C VAL A 187 -6.26 -14.24 14.22
N HIS A 188 -6.38 -13.24 15.09
CA HIS A 188 -7.58 -12.43 15.17
C HIS A 188 -7.63 -11.46 13.97
N VAL A 189 -8.73 -11.51 13.21
CA VAL A 189 -8.97 -10.65 12.03
C VAL A 189 -10.11 -9.68 12.35
N THR A 190 -9.87 -8.37 12.24
CA THR A 190 -10.84 -7.30 12.61
C THR A 190 -11.08 -6.28 11.50
#